data_AF-A0AAV3Q1H7-F1
#
_entry.id   AF-A0AAV3Q1H7-F1
#
_cell.length_a   1.000
_cell.length_b   1.000
_cell.length_c   1.000
_cell.angle_alpha   90.00
_cell.angle_beta   90.00
_cell.angle_gamma   90.00
#
_symmetry.space_group_name_H-M   'P 1'
#
loop_
_entity.id
_entity.type
_entity.pdbx_description
1 polymer ?
#
loop_
_entity_poly.entity_id
_entity_poly.type
_entity_poly.pdbx_seq_one_letter_code
_entity_poly.pdbx_strand_id
1 'polypeptide(L)'
;MGDIFLFRKELCLVGLHAQSMAGIDYLSLKVSGYEDPVAVSIVSSWAYDDDGNNGGMLIYTGQCGLPKKDGQTFHQKLEGGNLALEKSRHRGNEIRVIRGLKGVISRAGVILPDLTSGSERLPVSLVNDVDDAKGSAYFTYTPTPKYIRPYSLSEPSLSCTCLGDCQSGDVNCPCIQKNEGFLPSSSLGVLLSYPALVHECGVKCACSSNCRNRMTQAGLKVRLEVFKTTNRGWGLGSWDPIRSGGFICPQGNPSHAPRAPFPLVIDAKREGNVARCGSSRCRGFFF
;
A
#
# COMPACT_ATOMS: atom_id res chain seq x y z
N MET A 1 10.75 -11.01 7.90
CA MET A 1 11.17 -9.78 8.62
C MET A 1 10.96 -8.63 7.67
N GLY A 2 10.18 -7.61 8.05
CA GLY A 2 9.86 -6.46 7.21
C GLY A 2 8.47 -6.50 6.53
N ASP A 3 7.68 -7.56 6.74
CA ASP A 3 6.31 -7.65 6.23
C ASP A 3 5.40 -6.64 6.96
N ILE A 4 4.53 -5.96 6.20
CA ILE A 4 3.65 -4.91 6.71
C ILE A 4 2.22 -5.44 6.75
N PHE A 5 1.56 -5.25 7.89
CA PHE A 5 0.17 -5.61 8.11
C PHE A 5 -0.63 -4.37 8.46
N LEU A 6 -1.81 -4.23 7.85
CA LEU A 6 -2.69 -3.07 8.04
C LEU A 6 -3.57 -3.21 9.27
N PHE A 7 -3.92 -4.44 9.62
CA PHE A 7 -4.85 -4.72 10.72
C PHE A 7 -4.34 -5.85 11.61
N ARG A 8 -4.65 -5.75 12.91
CA ARG A 8 -4.42 -6.83 13.88
C ARG A 8 -5.03 -8.15 13.44
N LYS A 9 -6.16 -8.12 12.74
CA LYS A 9 -6.82 -9.33 12.22
C LYS A 9 -6.02 -10.03 11.12
N GLU A 10 -5.25 -9.30 10.31
CA GLU A 10 -4.39 -9.92 9.30
C GLU A 10 -3.31 -10.77 9.99
N LEU A 11 -2.72 -10.26 11.08
CA LEU A 11 -1.74 -11.01 11.89
C LEU A 11 -2.32 -12.30 12.47
N CYS A 12 -3.59 -12.28 12.90
CA CYS A 12 -4.29 -13.48 13.36
C CYS A 12 -4.49 -14.49 12.23
N LEU A 13 -4.91 -14.03 11.04
CA LEU A 13 -5.16 -14.89 9.88
C LEU A 13 -3.89 -15.58 9.38
N VAL A 14 -2.76 -14.87 9.37
CA VAL A 14 -1.47 -15.45 8.94
C VAL A 14 -0.73 -16.19 10.06
N GLY A 15 -1.31 -16.27 11.26
CA GLY A 15 -0.71 -16.98 12.40
C GLY A 15 0.53 -16.32 12.99
N LEU A 16 0.77 -15.03 12.71
CA LEU A 16 1.91 -14.31 13.28
C LEU A 16 1.64 -13.80 14.69
N HIS A 17 0.37 -13.58 15.05
CA HIS A 17 -0.07 -13.19 16.39
C HIS A 17 -1.56 -13.54 16.58
N ALA A 18 -1.88 -14.50 17.45
CA ALA A 18 -3.22 -15.04 17.60
C ALA A 18 -4.18 -14.11 18.36
N GLN A 19 -3.65 -13.22 19.20
CA GLN A 19 -4.46 -12.31 19.99
C GLN A 19 -4.94 -11.13 19.14
N SER A 20 -6.25 -10.99 18.94
CA SER A 20 -6.75 -9.86 18.14
C SER A 20 -6.69 -8.50 18.84
N MET A 21 -6.52 -8.48 20.17
CA MET A 21 -6.47 -7.25 20.98
C MET A 21 -5.27 -7.19 21.95
N ALA A 22 -4.88 -8.30 22.59
CA ALA A 22 -3.83 -8.29 23.60
C ALA A 22 -2.42 -8.09 23.01
N GLY A 23 -1.53 -7.38 23.69
CA GLY A 23 -0.16 -7.14 23.19
C GLY A 23 0.73 -8.39 23.17
N ILE A 24 0.48 -9.35 24.06
CA ILE A 24 1.32 -10.54 24.24
C ILE A 24 0.52 -11.77 23.81
N ASP A 25 1.12 -12.57 22.92
CA ASP A 25 0.63 -13.89 22.54
C ASP A 25 1.56 -14.96 23.11
N TYR A 26 0.96 -16.01 23.67
CA TYR A 26 1.68 -17.07 24.36
C TYR A 26 0.98 -18.42 24.19
N LEU A 27 1.75 -19.50 24.32
CA LEU A 27 1.27 -20.86 24.30
C LEU A 27 1.42 -21.46 25.69
N SER A 28 0.39 -22.15 26.18
CA SER A 28 0.47 -22.92 27.42
C SER A 28 0.90 -24.35 27.10
N LEU A 29 2.13 -24.71 27.48
CA LEU A 29 2.59 -26.09 27.41
C LEU A 29 2.16 -26.82 28.69
N LYS A 30 1.57 -28.01 28.55
CA LYS A 30 1.32 -28.90 29.70
C LYS A 30 2.54 -29.79 29.89
N VAL A 31 3.41 -29.42 30.82
CA VAL A 31 4.55 -30.25 31.22
C VAL A 31 4.27 -30.80 32.60
N SER A 32 4.21 -32.13 32.73
CA SER A 32 4.02 -32.82 34.03
C SER A 32 2.79 -32.36 34.85
N GLY A 33 1.71 -31.96 34.17
CA GLY A 33 0.47 -31.51 34.82
C GLY A 33 0.44 -30.04 35.25
N TYR A 34 1.54 -29.30 35.11
CA TYR A 34 1.60 -27.86 35.34
C TYR A 34 1.53 -27.08 34.01
N GLU A 35 0.83 -25.94 34.02
CA GLU A 35 0.83 -25.03 32.88
C GLU A 35 2.11 -24.20 32.85
N ASP A 36 2.83 -24.31 31.73
CA ASP A 36 4.05 -23.59 31.47
C ASP A 36 3.87 -22.65 30.26
N PRO A 37 3.49 -21.38 30.48
CA PRO A 37 3.26 -20.45 29.38
C PRO A 37 4.58 -19.95 28.78
N VAL A 38 4.64 -19.93 27.46
CA VAL A 38 5.79 -19.47 26.67
C VAL A 38 5.31 -18.39 25.71
N ALA A 39 5.89 -17.20 25.79
CA ALA A 39 5.57 -16.10 24.88
C ALA A 39 6.10 -16.41 23.49
N VAL A 40 5.26 -16.17 22.47
CA VAL A 40 5.61 -16.45 21.07
C VAL A 40 5.71 -15.17 20.23
N SER A 41 4.88 -14.18 20.53
CA SER A 41 4.95 -12.89 19.86
C SER A 41 4.43 -11.75 20.72
N ILE A 42 4.98 -10.56 20.48
CA ILE A 42 4.51 -9.31 21.07
C ILE A 42 4.22 -8.29 19.99
N VAL A 43 3.22 -7.45 20.26
CA VAL A 43 2.94 -6.26 19.48
C VAL A 43 3.27 -5.05 20.33
N SER A 44 4.31 -4.32 19.95
CA SER A 44 4.63 -3.01 20.53
C SER A 44 3.90 -1.96 19.72
N SER A 45 2.79 -1.51 20.28
CA SER A 45 2.04 -0.35 19.84
C SER A 45 2.28 0.77 20.84
N TRP A 46 2.50 2.00 20.36
CA TRP A 46 2.72 3.26 21.11
C TRP A 46 1.66 3.63 22.18
N ALA A 47 0.80 2.71 22.61
CA ALA A 47 -0.07 2.86 23.77
C ALA A 47 0.71 2.86 25.10
N TYR A 48 1.99 2.48 25.07
CA TYR A 48 2.94 2.51 26.17
C TYR A 48 4.22 3.21 25.66
N ASP A 49 4.86 4.03 26.50
CA ASP A 49 6.15 4.69 26.21
C ASP A 49 7.29 3.66 26.14
N ASP A 50 7.25 2.79 25.12
CA ASP A 50 8.31 1.85 24.79
C ASP A 50 9.43 2.63 24.04
N ASP A 51 10.03 3.62 24.70
CA ASP A 51 11.09 4.45 24.14
C ASP A 51 12.42 3.67 24.13
N GLY A 52 12.82 3.25 22.93
CA GLY A 52 14.10 2.59 22.67
C GLY A 52 14.54 2.83 21.23
N ASN A 53 14.89 4.07 20.88
CA ASN A 53 15.39 4.43 19.54
C ASN A 53 16.83 3.91 19.25
N ASN A 54 17.31 2.89 19.97
CA ASN A 54 18.57 2.22 19.65
C ASN A 54 18.24 0.88 19.02
N GLY A 55 18.47 0.75 17.71
CA GLY A 55 17.93 -0.28 16.80
C GLY A 55 18.14 -1.76 17.16
N GLY A 56 18.75 -2.09 18.31
CA GLY A 56 18.89 -3.43 18.86
C GLY A 56 18.19 -3.69 20.21
N MET A 57 17.56 -2.70 20.85
CA MET A 57 16.93 -2.85 22.17
C MET A 57 15.47 -2.40 22.16
N LEU A 58 14.58 -3.20 22.74
CA LEU A 58 13.17 -2.85 22.97
C LEU A 58 12.88 -3.01 24.46
N ILE A 59 12.42 -1.94 25.09
CA ILE A 59 11.80 -2.00 26.42
C ILE A 59 10.32 -2.22 26.15
N TYR A 60 9.77 -3.34 26.63
CA TYR A 60 8.37 -3.70 26.41
C TYR A 60 7.64 -3.78 27.74
N THR A 61 6.59 -2.97 27.89
CA THR A 61 5.77 -2.95 29.10
C THR A 61 4.78 -4.13 29.11
N GLY A 62 4.73 -4.87 30.21
CA GLY A 62 3.79 -5.98 30.39
C GLY A 62 2.33 -5.56 30.31
N GLN A 63 1.44 -6.52 30.06
CA GLN A 63 0.00 -6.27 30.00
C GLN A 63 -0.54 -5.80 31.38
N CYS A 64 -1.24 -4.67 31.39
CA CYS A 64 -2.06 -4.22 32.52
C CYS A 64 -3.49 -4.77 32.39
N GLY A 65 -4.15 -5.05 33.52
CA GLY A 65 -5.61 -5.23 33.53
C GLY A 65 -6.32 -3.96 33.05
N LEU A 66 -7.52 -4.10 32.46
CA LEU A 66 -8.33 -2.97 32.02
C LEU A 66 -8.49 -1.96 33.18
N PRO A 67 -8.36 -0.64 32.93
CA PRO A 67 -8.73 0.35 33.92
C PRO A 67 -10.23 0.22 34.21
N LYS A 68 -10.60 -0.06 35.46
CA LYS A 68 -11.98 0.16 35.92
C LYS A 68 -12.24 1.67 35.92
N LYS A 69 -13.48 2.08 35.69
CA LYS A 69 -13.94 3.48 35.51
C LYS A 69 -13.54 4.48 36.62
N ASP A 70 -12.94 4.03 37.71
CA ASP A 70 -12.64 4.83 38.91
C ASP A 70 -11.17 5.29 39.03
N GLY A 71 -10.38 5.23 37.96
CA GLY A 71 -9.02 5.81 37.95
C GLY A 71 -8.01 5.15 38.91
N GLN A 72 -8.33 3.98 39.48
CA GLN A 72 -7.41 3.23 40.31
C GLN A 72 -6.32 2.56 39.47
N THR A 73 -5.07 3.00 39.66
CA THR A 73 -3.87 2.32 39.17
C THR A 73 -3.61 1.09 40.03
N PHE A 74 -3.72 -0.10 39.43
CA PHE A 74 -3.34 -1.35 40.09
C PHE A 74 -1.90 -1.73 39.71
N HIS A 75 -1.18 -2.33 40.65
CA HIS A 75 0.10 -2.97 40.36
C HIS A 75 -0.10 -4.08 39.32
N GLN A 76 0.78 -4.13 38.32
CA GLN A 76 0.83 -5.24 37.36
C GLN A 76 1.04 -6.55 38.10
N LYS A 77 0.34 -7.59 37.68
CA LYS A 77 0.49 -8.95 38.21
C LYS A 77 1.34 -9.79 37.27
N LEU A 78 2.16 -10.66 37.85
CA LEU A 78 2.97 -11.64 37.12
C LEU A 78 2.12 -12.86 36.77
N GLU A 79 1.15 -12.66 35.87
CA GLU A 79 0.20 -13.69 35.42
C GLU A 79 -0.02 -13.60 33.89
N GLY A 80 -0.55 -14.68 33.29
CA GLY A 80 -0.85 -14.73 31.86
C GLY A 80 0.35 -14.38 30.98
N GLY A 81 0.20 -13.36 30.12
CA GLY A 81 1.25 -12.90 29.21
C GLY A 81 2.50 -12.37 29.94
N ASN A 82 2.37 -11.75 31.10
CA ASN A 82 3.52 -11.26 31.88
C ASN A 82 4.35 -12.43 32.41
N LEU A 83 3.68 -13.46 32.92
CA LEU A 83 4.33 -14.70 33.35
C LEU A 83 4.99 -15.42 32.16
N ALA A 84 4.35 -15.41 30.99
CA ALA A 84 4.89 -16.00 29.77
C ALA A 84 6.19 -15.32 29.32
N LEU A 85 6.26 -13.99 29.39
CA LEU A 85 7.47 -13.22 29.07
C LEU A 85 8.61 -13.56 30.04
N GLU A 86 8.33 -13.56 31.35
CA GLU A 86 9.34 -13.88 32.38
C GLU A 86 9.88 -15.31 32.24
N LYS A 87 9.00 -16.28 31.99
CA LYS A 87 9.42 -17.67 31.73
C LYS A 87 10.23 -17.80 30.44
N SER A 88 9.87 -17.04 29.41
CA SER A 88 10.62 -17.05 28.14
C SER A 88 12.03 -16.49 28.29
N ARG A 89 12.23 -15.49 29.18
CA ARG A 89 13.56 -15.00 29.56
C ARG A 89 14.42 -16.11 30.17
N HIS A 90 13.85 -16.90 31.07
CA HIS A 90 14.55 -18.03 31.69
C HIS A 90 14.84 -19.16 30.70
N ARG A 91 13.92 -19.41 29.77
CA ARG A 91 14.03 -20.48 28.78
C ARG A 91 14.95 -20.12 27.61
N GLY A 92 15.10 -18.83 27.31
CA GLY A 92 15.89 -18.33 26.18
C GLY A 92 15.24 -18.56 24.82
N ASN A 93 13.91 -18.70 24.74
CA ASN A 93 13.23 -18.81 23.45
C ASN A 93 13.10 -17.45 22.77
N GLU A 94 13.12 -17.47 21.44
CA GLU A 94 12.88 -16.28 20.63
C GLU A 94 11.41 -15.84 20.70
N ILE A 95 11.19 -14.52 20.69
CA ILE A 95 9.87 -13.89 20.68
C ILE A 95 9.79 -12.98 19.46
N ARG A 96 8.77 -13.16 18.63
CA ARG A 96 8.55 -12.32 17.45
C ARG A 96 8.06 -10.93 17.88
N VAL A 97 8.66 -9.86 17.34
CA VAL A 97 8.24 -8.48 17.61
C VAL A 97 7.55 -7.88 16.40
N ILE A 98 6.33 -7.35 16.61
CA ILE A 98 5.56 -6.61 15.60
C ILE A 98 5.45 -5.16 16.08
N ARG A 99 6.01 -4.21 15.34
CA ARG A 99 6.03 -2.79 15.71
C ARG A 99 4.92 -2.01 15.01
N GLY A 100 4.11 -1.30 15.79
CA GLY A 100 3.17 -0.31 15.26
C GLY A 100 3.89 0.98 14.88
N LEU A 101 3.69 1.47 13.65
CA LEU A 101 4.25 2.73 13.17
C LEU A 101 3.17 3.82 13.19
N LYS A 102 3.47 5.01 13.73
CA LYS A 102 2.62 6.20 13.64
C LYS A 102 3.48 7.42 13.29
N GLY A 103 3.16 8.11 12.20
CA GLY A 103 3.77 9.40 11.84
C GLY A 103 4.71 9.38 10.63
N VAL A 104 4.96 10.59 10.08
CA VAL A 104 5.82 10.85 8.92
C VAL A 104 7.28 10.70 9.36
N ILE A 105 7.96 9.71 8.79
CA ILE A 105 9.39 9.49 9.00
C ILE A 105 10.14 10.64 8.32
N SER A 106 10.97 11.39 9.05
CA SER A 106 11.91 12.33 8.45
C SER A 106 12.90 11.54 7.58
N ARG A 107 12.91 11.79 6.28
CA ARG A 107 13.67 11.01 5.29
C ARG A 107 14.99 11.71 5.00
N ALA A 108 16.10 11.12 5.45
CA ALA A 108 17.44 11.58 5.06
C ALA A 108 17.67 11.34 3.56
N GLY A 109 18.54 12.15 2.94
CA GLY A 109 18.90 11.99 1.52
C GLY A 109 17.89 12.57 0.52
N VAL A 110 16.94 13.39 0.94
CA VAL A 110 15.99 14.04 0.01
C VAL A 110 16.74 15.00 -0.92
N ILE A 111 16.72 14.70 -2.21
CA ILE A 111 17.23 15.56 -3.28
C ILE A 111 16.16 16.56 -3.69
N LEU A 112 14.94 16.07 -3.91
CA LEU A 112 13.81 16.88 -4.35
C LEU A 112 12.55 16.47 -3.56
N PRO A 113 11.89 17.39 -2.85
CA PRO A 113 10.68 17.06 -2.10
C PRO A 113 9.49 16.67 -2.98
N ASP A 114 9.44 17.16 -4.22
CA ASP A 114 8.40 16.80 -5.19
C ASP A 114 8.92 16.84 -6.63
N LEU A 115 9.13 15.66 -7.22
CA LEU A 115 9.52 15.52 -8.62
C LEU A 115 8.38 15.81 -9.60
N THR A 116 7.13 15.82 -9.14
CA THR A 116 5.97 16.07 -10.00
C THR A 116 5.76 17.57 -10.25
N SER A 117 6.47 18.42 -9.50
CA SER A 117 6.31 19.89 -9.53
C SER A 117 4.84 20.31 -9.36
N GLY A 118 4.11 19.64 -8.47
CA GLY A 118 2.68 19.86 -8.21
C GLY A 118 1.72 19.30 -9.25
N SER A 119 2.20 18.54 -10.23
CA SER A 119 1.33 17.93 -11.27
C SER A 119 0.49 16.77 -10.75
N GLU A 120 0.87 16.17 -9.63
CA GLU A 120 0.07 15.18 -8.90
C GLU A 120 -0.51 15.80 -7.63
N ARG A 121 -1.64 15.24 -7.17
CA ARG A 121 -2.25 15.64 -5.91
C ARG A 121 -1.38 15.27 -4.70
N LEU A 122 -0.63 14.18 -4.80
CA LEU A 122 0.31 13.73 -3.78
C LEU A 122 1.73 13.94 -4.29
N PRO A 123 2.60 14.64 -3.53
CA PRO A 123 3.98 14.86 -3.96
C PRO A 123 4.73 13.53 -4.00
N VAL A 124 5.69 13.44 -4.91
CA VAL A 124 6.58 12.27 -5.00
C VAL A 124 8.02 12.72 -4.78
N SER A 125 8.58 12.34 -3.64
CA SER A 125 9.96 12.71 -3.29
C SER A 125 10.98 11.94 -4.11
N LEU A 126 12.12 12.58 -4.39
CA LEU A 126 13.33 11.97 -4.93
C LEU A 126 14.40 11.90 -3.82
N VAL A 127 14.88 10.69 -3.53
CA VAL A 127 15.79 10.43 -2.40
C VAL A 127 17.01 9.65 -2.83
N ASN A 128 18.17 10.04 -2.34
CA ASN A 128 19.43 9.32 -2.50
C ASN A 128 20.27 9.42 -1.22
N ASP A 129 20.48 8.27 -0.59
CA ASP A 129 21.36 8.05 0.55
C ASP A 129 22.51 7.09 0.20
N VAL A 130 22.71 6.80 -1.10
CA VAL A 130 23.67 5.81 -1.62
C VAL A 130 24.92 6.46 -2.22
N ASP A 131 24.74 7.49 -3.05
CA ASP A 131 25.82 8.17 -3.77
C ASP A 131 25.48 9.66 -4.00
N ASP A 132 26.38 10.40 -4.65
CA ASP A 132 26.19 11.84 -4.95
C ASP A 132 25.33 12.10 -6.21
N ALA A 133 24.68 11.09 -6.78
CA ALA A 133 23.89 11.26 -7.99
C ALA A 133 22.58 12.03 -7.69
N LYS A 134 22.41 13.20 -8.31
CA LYS A 134 21.26 14.08 -8.07
C LYS A 134 19.96 13.69 -8.81
N GLY A 135 19.89 12.49 -9.37
CA GLY A 135 18.83 12.10 -10.31
C GLY A 135 19.05 12.68 -11.72
N SER A 136 18.30 12.20 -12.70
CA SER A 136 18.45 12.69 -14.08
C SER A 136 17.99 14.14 -14.17
N ALA A 137 18.90 15.08 -14.40
CA ALA A 137 18.62 16.50 -14.64
C ALA A 137 17.76 16.79 -15.89
N TYR A 138 17.29 15.76 -16.60
CA TYR A 138 16.63 15.84 -17.91
C TYR A 138 15.30 15.06 -18.00
N PHE A 139 14.65 14.79 -16.87
CA PHE A 139 13.34 14.12 -16.89
C PHE A 139 12.21 15.12 -16.67
N THR A 140 11.26 15.14 -17.60
CA THR A 140 10.03 15.93 -17.47
C THR A 140 8.89 15.03 -17.00
N TYR A 141 8.38 15.30 -15.80
CA TYR A 141 7.22 14.60 -15.27
C TYR A 141 5.97 14.92 -16.10
N THR A 142 5.19 13.91 -16.46
CA THR A 142 3.90 14.09 -17.13
C THR A 142 2.88 13.12 -16.53
N PRO A 143 1.79 13.60 -15.87
CA PRO A 143 0.80 12.76 -15.21
C PRO A 143 -0.09 12.00 -16.20
N THR A 144 -0.27 12.54 -17.42
CA THR A 144 -1.12 11.97 -18.46
C THR A 144 -0.29 11.45 -19.65
N PRO A 145 -0.69 10.32 -20.27
CA PRO A 145 -0.04 9.86 -21.48
C PRO A 145 -0.24 10.85 -22.64
N LYS A 146 0.85 11.26 -23.30
CA LYS A 146 0.81 12.14 -24.49
C LYS A 146 0.72 11.31 -25.77
N TYR A 147 -0.41 11.34 -26.45
CA TYR A 147 -0.56 10.60 -27.71
C TYR A 147 0.07 11.35 -28.88
N ILE A 148 1.07 10.73 -29.54
CA ILE A 148 1.79 11.32 -30.70
C ILE A 148 0.87 11.48 -31.91
N ARG A 149 -0.18 10.65 -32.01
CA ARG A 149 -1.27 10.81 -32.99
C ARG A 149 -2.61 10.62 -32.28
N PRO A 150 -3.64 11.41 -32.56
CA PRO A 150 -4.98 11.10 -32.11
C PRO A 150 -5.36 9.76 -32.74
N TYR A 151 -5.38 8.70 -31.94
CA TYR A 151 -5.94 7.44 -32.38
C TYR A 151 -7.44 7.68 -32.51
N SER A 152 -7.93 7.75 -33.75
CA SER A 152 -9.35 7.78 -34.04
C SER A 152 -9.91 6.42 -33.63
N LEU A 153 -10.38 6.29 -32.38
CA LEU A 153 -11.26 5.19 -32.01
C LEU A 153 -12.47 5.30 -32.95
N SER A 154 -12.57 4.38 -33.91
CA SER A 154 -13.60 4.33 -34.94
C SER A 154 -15.01 4.09 -34.37
N GLU A 155 -15.12 3.85 -33.07
CA GLU A 155 -16.36 3.63 -32.33
C GLU A 155 -16.55 4.81 -31.36
N PRO A 156 -17.59 5.65 -31.53
CA PRO A 156 -17.99 6.55 -30.45
C PRO A 156 -18.36 5.69 -29.25
N SER A 157 -17.51 5.67 -28.22
CA SER A 157 -17.83 5.02 -26.96
C SER A 157 -19.17 5.59 -26.47
N LEU A 158 -20.23 4.78 -26.52
CA LEU A 158 -21.54 5.18 -26.02
C LEU A 158 -21.38 5.69 -24.59
N SER A 159 -21.66 6.98 -24.38
CA SER A 159 -21.59 7.63 -23.08
C SER A 159 -22.79 7.23 -22.23
N CYS A 160 -22.59 6.97 -20.94
CA CYS A 160 -23.72 6.76 -20.04
C CYS A 160 -24.38 8.09 -19.66
N THR A 161 -25.68 8.02 -19.35
CA THR A 161 -26.50 9.14 -18.87
C THR A 161 -26.84 9.00 -17.37
N CYS A 162 -26.12 8.13 -16.65
CA CYS A 162 -26.35 7.87 -15.23
C CYS A 162 -26.25 9.17 -14.41
N LEU A 163 -27.22 9.40 -13.53
CA LEU A 163 -27.20 10.47 -12.55
C LEU A 163 -26.36 10.03 -11.34
N GLY A 164 -25.26 10.72 -11.07
CA GLY A 164 -24.33 10.33 -10.02
C GLY A 164 -23.38 9.21 -10.46
N ASP A 165 -23.27 8.14 -9.66
CA ASP A 165 -22.33 7.05 -9.91
C ASP A 165 -22.97 5.91 -10.73
N CYS A 166 -22.22 5.31 -11.64
CA CYS A 166 -22.65 4.07 -12.29
C CYS A 166 -22.72 2.92 -11.27
N GLN A 167 -23.75 2.07 -11.39
CA GLN A 167 -24.04 0.98 -10.46
C GLN A 167 -23.97 -0.38 -11.15
N SER A 168 -23.45 -1.40 -10.47
CA SER A 168 -23.50 -2.77 -10.96
C SER A 168 -24.95 -3.23 -11.15
N GLY A 169 -25.21 -4.00 -12.20
CA GLY A 169 -26.54 -4.48 -12.57
C GLY A 169 -27.42 -3.46 -13.30
N ASP A 170 -26.94 -2.23 -13.53
CA ASP A 170 -27.68 -1.23 -14.30
C ASP A 170 -27.71 -1.60 -15.79
N VAL A 171 -28.86 -2.11 -16.24
CA VAL A 171 -29.12 -2.51 -17.63
C VAL A 171 -29.15 -1.33 -18.59
N ASN A 172 -29.41 -0.12 -18.09
CA ASN A 172 -29.47 1.10 -18.90
C ASN A 172 -28.11 1.79 -19.03
N CYS A 173 -27.10 1.35 -18.29
CA CYS A 173 -25.77 1.94 -18.35
C CYS A 173 -24.87 1.20 -19.36
N PRO A 174 -24.55 1.81 -20.52
CA PRO A 174 -23.70 1.16 -21.53
C PRO A 174 -22.28 0.89 -21.02
N CYS A 175 -21.79 1.69 -20.05
CA CYS A 175 -20.48 1.45 -19.44
C CYS A 175 -20.47 0.18 -18.57
N ILE A 176 -21.58 -0.11 -17.87
CA ILE A 176 -21.70 -1.30 -17.04
C ILE A 176 -21.93 -2.54 -17.91
N GLN A 177 -22.73 -2.41 -18.97
CA GLN A 177 -22.92 -3.49 -19.95
C GLN A 177 -21.61 -3.91 -20.62
N LYS A 178 -20.71 -2.95 -20.90
CA LYS A 178 -19.37 -3.24 -21.43
C LYS A 178 -18.46 -3.97 -20.44
N ASN A 179 -18.71 -3.88 -19.14
CA ASN A 179 -18.01 -4.64 -18.12
C ASN A 179 -18.86 -5.85 -17.65
N GLU A 180 -19.59 -6.48 -18.58
CA GLU A 180 -20.38 -7.70 -18.33
C GLU A 180 -21.44 -7.52 -17.22
N GLY A 181 -21.95 -6.30 -17.04
CA GLY A 181 -23.00 -6.00 -16.07
C GLY A 181 -22.50 -5.63 -14.68
N PHE A 182 -21.18 -5.61 -14.43
CA PHE A 182 -20.63 -5.33 -13.10
C PHE A 182 -19.56 -4.24 -13.12
N LEU A 183 -19.40 -3.52 -12.00
CA LEU A 183 -18.23 -2.67 -11.81
C LEU A 183 -16.98 -3.54 -11.64
N PRO A 184 -15.85 -3.17 -12.27
CA PRO A 184 -14.60 -3.92 -12.20
C PRO A 184 -13.95 -3.84 -10.80
N SER A 185 -14.33 -2.86 -9.99
CA SER A 185 -13.75 -2.61 -8.66
C SER A 185 -14.80 -2.47 -7.56
N SER A 186 -14.40 -2.82 -6.34
CA SER A 186 -15.17 -2.61 -5.11
C SER A 186 -15.36 -1.12 -4.78
N SER A 187 -16.21 -0.84 -3.80
CA SER A 187 -16.38 0.50 -3.21
C SER A 187 -15.10 1.08 -2.61
N LEU A 188 -14.11 0.24 -2.29
CA LEU A 188 -12.80 0.65 -1.77
C LEU A 188 -11.77 0.89 -2.88
N GLY A 189 -12.17 0.82 -4.16
CA GLY A 189 -11.27 1.02 -5.29
C GLY A 189 -10.28 -0.13 -5.51
N VAL A 190 -10.62 -1.33 -5.04
CA VAL A 190 -9.86 -2.56 -5.28
C VAL A 190 -10.48 -3.32 -6.43
N LEU A 191 -9.70 -3.64 -7.44
CA LEU A 191 -10.12 -4.45 -8.58
C LEU A 191 -10.51 -5.86 -8.10
N LEU A 192 -11.75 -6.28 -8.41
CA LEU A 192 -12.31 -7.54 -7.92
C LEU A 192 -11.97 -8.73 -8.83
N SER A 193 -11.70 -8.46 -10.10
CA SER A 193 -11.35 -9.44 -11.13
C SER A 193 -10.24 -8.89 -12.02
N TYR A 194 -9.51 -9.73 -12.75
CA TYR A 194 -8.52 -9.31 -13.75
C TYR A 194 -9.10 -9.50 -15.16
N PRO A 195 -10.05 -8.66 -15.61
CA PRO A 195 -10.57 -8.77 -16.96
C PRO A 195 -9.49 -8.40 -17.97
N ALA A 196 -9.58 -8.98 -19.18
CA ALA A 196 -8.65 -8.66 -20.26
C ALA A 196 -8.73 -7.18 -20.68
N LEU A 197 -9.89 -6.53 -20.47
CA LEU A 197 -10.13 -5.14 -20.76
C LEU A 197 -11.11 -4.55 -19.75
N VAL A 198 -10.79 -3.38 -19.20
CA VAL A 198 -11.69 -2.59 -18.34
C VAL A 198 -12.24 -1.42 -19.13
N HIS A 199 -13.56 -1.24 -19.14
CA HIS A 199 -14.21 -0.13 -19.83
C HIS A 199 -14.61 0.98 -18.85
N GLU A 200 -13.80 2.03 -18.75
CA GLU A 200 -14.11 3.17 -17.90
C GLU A 200 -15.08 4.18 -18.53
N CYS A 201 -15.75 4.95 -17.66
CA CYS A 201 -16.55 6.10 -18.09
C CYS A 201 -15.65 7.18 -18.68
N GLY A 202 -15.91 7.59 -19.92
CA GLY A 202 -15.17 8.67 -20.58
C GLY A 202 -15.63 10.07 -20.17
N VAL A 203 -14.95 11.09 -20.69
CA VAL A 203 -15.28 12.52 -20.46
C VAL A 203 -16.69 12.91 -20.94
N LYS A 204 -17.27 12.15 -21.87
CA LYS A 204 -18.63 12.38 -22.41
C LYS A 204 -19.75 11.77 -21.54
N CYS A 205 -19.41 10.97 -20.53
CA CYS A 205 -20.42 10.37 -19.63
C CYS A 205 -20.97 11.43 -18.68
N ALA A 206 -22.29 11.41 -18.44
CA ALA A 206 -22.96 12.34 -17.52
C ALA A 206 -22.75 11.98 -16.03
N CYS A 207 -22.19 10.80 -15.76
CA CYS A 207 -21.89 10.35 -14.41
C CYS A 207 -20.82 11.23 -13.75
N SER A 208 -20.84 11.25 -12.41
CA SER A 208 -19.94 12.00 -11.54
C SER A 208 -18.46 11.86 -11.93
N SER A 209 -17.67 12.91 -11.71
CA SER A 209 -16.20 12.85 -11.83
C SER A 209 -15.58 11.85 -10.85
N ASN A 210 -16.26 11.57 -9.73
CA ASN A 210 -15.88 10.55 -8.74
C ASN A 210 -16.54 9.19 -9.00
N CYS A 211 -17.16 8.97 -10.16
CA CYS A 211 -17.82 7.72 -10.49
C CYS A 211 -16.85 6.54 -10.30
N ARG A 212 -17.33 5.47 -9.63
CA ARG A 212 -16.55 4.25 -9.38
C ARG A 212 -16.03 3.56 -10.64
N ASN A 213 -16.59 3.88 -11.82
CA ASN A 213 -16.10 3.41 -13.11
C ASN A 213 -15.09 4.37 -13.78
N ARG A 214 -14.46 5.28 -13.02
CA ARG A 214 -13.37 6.19 -13.43
C ARG A 214 -12.11 5.94 -12.59
N MET A 215 -11.68 4.67 -12.54
CA MET A 215 -10.69 4.20 -11.58
C MET A 215 -9.29 4.76 -11.83
N THR A 216 -8.79 4.65 -13.06
CA THR A 216 -7.46 5.10 -13.48
C THR A 216 -7.39 6.61 -13.67
N GLN A 217 -8.53 7.26 -13.95
CA GLN A 217 -8.65 8.71 -14.12
C GLN A 217 -8.47 9.51 -12.83
N ALA A 218 -8.57 8.86 -11.67
CA ALA A 218 -8.49 9.52 -10.36
C ALA A 218 -7.05 9.90 -9.94
N GLY A 219 -6.05 9.63 -10.78
CA GLY A 219 -4.64 10.00 -10.53
C GLY A 219 -3.98 9.19 -9.41
N LEU A 220 -2.86 9.68 -8.91
CA LEU A 220 -2.10 9.03 -7.84
C LEU A 220 -2.86 9.00 -6.51
N LYS A 221 -3.07 7.80 -5.95
CA LYS A 221 -3.81 7.59 -4.69
C LYS A 221 -2.95 7.23 -3.49
N VAL A 222 -1.68 6.89 -3.71
CA VAL A 222 -0.74 6.45 -2.68
C VAL A 222 0.48 7.37 -2.65
N ARG A 223 1.05 7.61 -1.47
CA ARG A 223 2.29 8.35 -1.33
C ARG A 223 3.45 7.50 -1.84
N LEU A 224 4.15 8.02 -2.84
CA LEU A 224 5.27 7.34 -3.48
C LEU A 224 6.58 8.09 -3.23
N GLU A 225 7.68 7.38 -3.38
CA GLU A 225 9.04 7.89 -3.35
C GLU A 225 9.86 7.23 -4.45
N VAL A 226 10.65 8.02 -5.16
CA VAL A 226 11.71 7.52 -6.04
C VAL A 226 13.01 7.52 -5.24
N PHE A 227 13.63 6.35 -5.08
CA PHE A 227 14.84 6.19 -4.28
C PHE A 227 15.98 5.54 -5.07
N LYS A 228 17.21 5.95 -4.77
CA LYS A 228 18.40 5.33 -5.35
C LYS A 228 18.63 3.95 -4.70
N THR A 229 18.91 2.95 -5.54
CA THR A 229 19.31 1.61 -5.09
C THR A 229 20.82 1.44 -5.27
N THR A 230 21.40 0.52 -4.49
CA THR A 230 22.84 0.22 -4.54
C THR A 230 23.28 -0.43 -5.86
N ASN A 231 22.42 -1.20 -6.52
CA ASN A 231 22.81 -2.01 -7.69
C ASN A 231 21.77 -2.09 -8.83
N ARG A 232 20.62 -1.42 -8.73
CA ARG A 232 19.53 -1.51 -9.73
C ARG A 232 19.10 -0.14 -10.28
N GLY A 233 19.90 0.91 -10.05
CA GLY A 233 19.54 2.27 -10.45
C GLY A 233 18.50 2.88 -9.52
N TRP A 234 17.45 3.51 -10.08
CA TRP A 234 16.37 4.14 -9.32
C TRP A 234 15.19 3.18 -9.16
N GLY A 235 14.64 3.10 -7.95
CA GLY A 235 13.45 2.33 -7.63
C GLY A 235 12.28 3.22 -7.23
N LEU A 236 11.07 2.65 -7.27
CA LEU A 236 9.85 3.27 -6.75
C LEU A 236 9.41 2.53 -5.49
N GLY A 237 9.22 3.28 -4.41
CA GLY A 237 8.70 2.80 -3.12
C GLY A 237 7.40 3.50 -2.78
N SER A 238 6.61 2.90 -1.89
CA SER A 238 5.43 3.55 -1.32
C SER A 238 5.59 3.69 0.19
N TRP A 239 5.18 4.85 0.69
CA TRP A 239 5.05 5.14 2.11
C TRP A 239 3.75 4.56 2.70
N ASP A 240 2.77 4.33 1.84
CA ASP A 240 1.49 3.78 2.20
C ASP A 240 1.46 2.30 1.83
N PRO A 241 0.92 1.41 2.68
CA PRO A 241 0.74 0.02 2.30
C PRO A 241 -0.24 -0.09 1.13
N ILE A 242 0.17 -0.77 0.06
CA ILE A 242 -0.64 -0.94 -1.14
C ILE A 242 -1.43 -2.24 -1.01
N ARG A 243 -2.76 -2.14 -0.95
CA ARG A 243 -3.63 -3.33 -0.97
C ARG A 243 -3.50 -4.02 -2.33
N SER A 244 -3.46 -5.36 -2.30
CA SER A 244 -3.54 -6.16 -3.53
C SER A 244 -4.80 -5.76 -4.33
N GLY A 245 -4.65 -5.56 -5.65
CA GLY A 245 -5.71 -5.07 -6.53
C GLY A 245 -5.99 -3.56 -6.45
N GLY A 246 -5.25 -2.79 -5.64
CA GLY A 246 -5.33 -1.33 -5.61
C GLY A 246 -4.63 -0.67 -6.80
N PHE A 247 -5.26 0.35 -7.37
CA PHE A 247 -4.66 1.16 -8.45
C PHE A 247 -3.59 2.12 -7.89
N ILE A 248 -2.39 2.14 -8.50
CA ILE A 248 -1.28 3.03 -8.12
C ILE A 248 -1.26 4.29 -8.99
N CYS A 249 -0.97 4.15 -10.29
CA CYS A 249 -0.96 5.24 -11.25
C CYS A 249 -1.07 4.69 -12.68
N PRO A 250 -1.53 5.50 -13.66
CA PRO A 250 -1.57 5.09 -15.07
C PRO A 250 -0.16 4.81 -15.59
N GLN A 251 0.02 3.96 -16.60
CA GLN A 251 1.33 3.81 -17.26
C GLN A 251 1.54 4.88 -18.36
N GLY A 252 2.71 5.55 -18.40
CA GLY A 252 2.96 6.73 -19.26
C GLY A 252 3.77 6.51 -20.56
N ASN A 253 3.13 6.83 -21.70
CA ASN A 253 3.51 7.11 -23.12
C ASN A 253 4.30 6.11 -24.02
N PRO A 254 3.80 5.73 -25.21
CA PRO A 254 4.53 5.03 -26.28
C PRO A 254 5.39 5.83 -27.27
N SER A 255 6.58 5.30 -27.60
CA SER A 255 7.39 5.78 -28.72
C SER A 255 7.75 4.67 -29.70
N HIS A 256 7.65 5.02 -30.99
CA HIS A 256 7.88 4.22 -32.19
C HIS A 256 6.78 3.27 -32.67
N ALA A 257 6.15 3.67 -33.77
CA ALA A 257 5.48 2.77 -34.71
C ALA A 257 6.27 2.74 -36.02
N PRO A 258 6.93 1.64 -36.37
CA PRO A 258 7.02 1.21 -37.75
C PRO A 258 5.89 0.20 -37.97
N ARG A 259 4.87 0.62 -38.74
CA ARG A 259 3.88 -0.21 -39.47
C ARG A 259 3.53 -1.57 -38.81
N ALA A 260 2.32 -1.68 -38.25
CA ALA A 260 1.66 -2.87 -37.66
C ALA A 260 2.26 -4.25 -38.06
N PRO A 261 2.42 -5.24 -37.15
CA PRO A 261 1.43 -5.70 -36.17
C PRO A 261 2.07 -6.15 -34.82
N PHE A 262 2.55 -5.21 -34.01
CA PHE A 262 3.12 -5.49 -32.68
C PHE A 262 2.51 -4.55 -31.63
N PRO A 263 2.45 -4.95 -30.33
CA PRO A 263 1.79 -4.18 -29.29
C PRO A 263 2.40 -2.77 -29.15
N LEU A 264 1.55 -1.77 -28.87
CA LEU A 264 1.98 -0.40 -28.55
C LEU A 264 3.04 -0.45 -27.43
N VAL A 265 4.24 0.09 -27.70
CA VAL A 265 5.36 0.09 -26.75
C VAL A 265 5.42 1.43 -26.05
N ILE A 266 5.21 1.43 -24.73
CA ILE A 266 5.37 2.59 -23.83
C ILE A 266 6.88 2.92 -23.63
N ASP A 267 7.37 4.06 -24.13
CA ASP A 267 8.71 4.61 -23.90
C ASP A 267 8.68 5.82 -22.94
N ALA A 268 9.11 5.56 -21.71
CA ALA A 268 9.24 6.57 -20.66
C ALA A 268 10.69 7.08 -20.48
N LYS A 269 11.59 6.96 -21.47
CA LYS A 269 13.01 7.31 -21.30
C LYS A 269 13.25 8.78 -20.97
N ARG A 270 12.54 9.69 -21.65
CA ARG A 270 12.73 11.16 -21.54
C ARG A 270 11.59 11.88 -20.82
N GLU A 271 10.36 11.41 -21.01
CA GLU A 271 9.15 11.97 -20.39
C GLU A 271 8.27 10.82 -19.89
N GLY A 272 7.51 11.04 -18.83
CA GLY A 272 6.61 10.03 -18.26
C GLY A 272 6.24 10.32 -16.82
N ASN A 273 5.63 9.35 -16.14
CA ASN A 273 5.36 9.43 -14.70
C ASN A 273 6.21 8.42 -13.91
N VAL A 274 5.93 8.30 -12.63
CA VAL A 274 6.66 7.45 -11.68
C VAL A 274 6.62 5.97 -12.00
N ALA A 275 5.68 5.49 -12.82
CA ALA A 275 5.61 4.08 -13.23
C ALA A 275 6.91 3.61 -13.91
N ARG A 276 7.68 4.52 -14.53
CA ARG A 276 8.99 4.22 -15.14
C ARG A 276 10.05 3.69 -14.17
N CYS A 277 9.90 4.02 -12.88
CA CYS A 277 10.81 3.61 -11.81
C CYS A 277 10.37 2.27 -11.17
N GLY A 278 9.25 1.70 -11.63
CA GLY A 278 8.77 0.39 -11.21
C GLY A 278 9.67 -0.74 -11.72
N SER A 279 9.99 -1.68 -10.83
CA SER A 279 10.74 -2.89 -11.19
C SER A 279 9.87 -3.89 -11.95
N SER A 280 10.49 -4.77 -12.74
CA SER A 280 9.81 -5.87 -13.46
C SER A 280 9.08 -6.86 -12.53
N ARG A 281 9.35 -6.83 -11.21
CA ARG A 281 8.62 -7.61 -10.19
C ARG A 281 7.29 -6.98 -9.76
N CYS A 282 6.99 -5.76 -10.18
CA CYS A 282 5.73 -5.05 -9.87
C CYS A 282 4.62 -5.31 -10.91
N ARG A 283 4.73 -6.36 -11.74
CA ARG A 283 3.71 -6.72 -12.75
C ARG A 283 2.38 -7.02 -12.05
N GLY A 284 1.36 -6.21 -12.35
CA GLY A 284 0.00 -6.33 -11.78
C GLY A 284 -0.51 -5.11 -10.99
N PHE A 285 0.33 -4.10 -10.75
CA PHE A 285 -0.05 -2.89 -10.00
C PHE A 285 -0.16 -1.61 -10.85
N PHE A 286 0.31 -1.67 -12.10
CA PHE A 286 0.23 -0.59 -13.07
C PHE A 286 -0.71 -1.06 -14.18
N PHE A 287 -1.76 -0.29 -14.44
CA PHE A 287 -2.81 -0.54 -15.42
C PHE A 287 -2.87 0.61 -16.42
#